data_AF-D3P6J8-F1
#
_entry.id   AF-D3P6J8-F1
#
_cell.length_a   1.000
_cell.length_b   1.000
_cell.length_c   1.000
_cell.angle_alpha   90.00
_cell.angle_beta   90.00
_cell.angle_gamma   90.00
#
_symmetry.space_group_name_H-M   'P 1'
#
loop_
_entity.id
_entity.type
_entity.pdbx_description
1 polymer ?
#
loop_
_entity_poly.entity_id
_entity_poly.type
_entity_poly.pdbx_seq_one_letter_code
_entity_poly.pdbx_strand_id
1 'polypeptide(L)'
;MSGFAPRTSPSPPLVNRLRRSLTLRRLALISLALNLFLGAMLAGTIGKPAPPPYRPMPDRFVEHMAAGLSDADAARLRAAFEPLRPRYDALSQDYREGGQQVRGLLQAEPVDFDSLNAAIADARAKHRQIAELTEQTVLSVLPDLSPPGRLRLVGGWGTAGMADAPKK
;
A
#
# COMPACT_ATOMS: atom_id res chain seq x y z
N MET A 1 -58.27 -55.52 16.15
CA MET A 1 -57.03 -55.82 15.42
C MET A 1 -56.77 -54.68 14.47
N SER A 2 -55.98 -53.68 14.89
CA SER A 2 -55.71 -52.48 14.09
C SER A 2 -54.23 -52.43 13.76
N GLY A 3 -53.93 -52.41 12.46
CA GLY A 3 -52.60 -52.49 11.89
C GLY A 3 -51.74 -51.25 12.16
N PHE A 4 -50.48 -51.49 12.47
CA PHE A 4 -49.43 -50.48 12.49
C PHE A 4 -48.72 -50.48 11.13
N ALA A 5 -48.80 -49.37 10.40
CA ALA A 5 -47.95 -49.11 9.24
C ALA A 5 -46.77 -48.21 9.67
N PRO A 6 -45.51 -48.55 9.36
CA PRO A 6 -44.38 -47.67 9.64
C PRO A 6 -44.27 -46.56 8.59
N ARG A 7 -44.13 -45.31 9.05
CA ARG A 7 -43.78 -44.15 8.22
C ARG A 7 -42.29 -44.19 7.90
N THR A 8 -41.94 -44.17 6.62
CA THR A 8 -40.57 -43.97 6.15
C THR A 8 -40.25 -42.48 6.06
N SER A 9 -39.17 -42.04 6.72
CA SER A 9 -38.65 -40.67 6.63
C SER A 9 -37.79 -40.52 5.36
N PRO A 10 -37.95 -39.45 4.55
CA PRO A 10 -37.10 -39.23 3.39
C PRO A 10 -35.69 -38.78 3.80
N SER A 11 -34.68 -39.57 3.45
CA SER A 11 -33.26 -39.20 3.56
C SER A 11 -32.93 -37.95 2.74
N PRO A 12 -32.16 -36.98 3.25
CA PRO A 12 -31.76 -35.82 2.46
C PRO A 12 -30.83 -36.24 1.31
N PRO A 13 -30.99 -35.65 0.10
CA PRO A 13 -30.28 -36.08 -1.10
C PRO A 13 -28.76 -35.88 -0.96
N LEU A 14 -27.99 -36.92 -1.31
CA LEU A 14 -26.52 -37.00 -1.24
C LEU A 14 -25.80 -35.83 -1.92
N VAL A 15 -26.45 -35.20 -2.91
CA VAL A 15 -25.96 -34.03 -3.65
C VAL A 15 -25.66 -32.84 -2.73
N ASN A 16 -26.42 -32.67 -1.65
CA ASN A 16 -26.26 -31.52 -0.76
C ASN A 16 -25.04 -31.66 0.17
N ARG A 17 -24.63 -32.89 0.52
CA ARG A 17 -23.41 -33.14 1.32
C ARG A 17 -22.13 -32.90 0.52
N LEU A 18 -22.14 -33.29 -0.76
CA LEU A 18 -21.02 -33.10 -1.69
C LEU A 18 -20.81 -31.62 -2.05
N ARG A 19 -21.90 -30.87 -2.29
CA ARG A 19 -21.82 -29.41 -2.49
C ARG A 19 -21.31 -28.69 -1.25
N ARG A 20 -21.78 -29.08 -0.06
CA ARG A 20 -21.38 -28.47 1.22
C ARG A 20 -19.91 -28.75 1.56
N SER A 21 -19.40 -29.94 1.27
CA SER A 21 -17.98 -30.27 1.48
C SER A 21 -17.06 -29.52 0.51
N LEU A 22 -17.47 -29.34 -0.76
CA LEU A 22 -16.74 -28.53 -1.74
C LEU A 22 -16.69 -27.05 -1.35
N THR A 23 -17.77 -26.49 -0.79
CA THR A 23 -17.77 -25.10 -0.26
C THR A 23 -16.91 -24.96 1.00
N LEU A 24 -16.96 -25.92 1.92
CA LEU A 24 -16.15 -25.88 3.15
C LEU A 24 -14.66 -26.02 2.85
N ARG A 25 -14.29 -26.87 1.88
CA ARG A 25 -12.90 -27.06 1.46
C ARG A 25 -12.35 -25.80 0.79
N ARG A 26 -13.15 -25.11 -0.03
CA ARG A 26 -12.79 -23.80 -0.61
C ARG A 26 -12.64 -22.72 0.45
N LEU A 27 -13.57 -22.63 1.41
CA LEU A 27 -13.48 -21.71 2.55
C LEU A 27 -12.23 -21.98 3.40
N ALA A 28 -11.89 -23.25 3.63
CA ALA A 28 -10.69 -23.64 4.36
C ALA A 28 -9.41 -23.24 3.61
N LEU A 29 -9.36 -23.44 2.28
CA LEU A 29 -8.23 -23.02 1.46
C LEU A 29 -8.08 -21.50 1.40
N ILE A 30 -9.19 -20.75 1.29
CA ILE A 30 -9.17 -19.29 1.33
C ILE A 30 -8.68 -18.80 2.70
N SER A 31 -9.18 -19.38 3.79
CA SER A 31 -8.74 -19.06 5.15
C SER A 31 -7.25 -19.38 5.35
N LEU A 32 -6.79 -20.53 4.88
CA LEU A 32 -5.38 -20.91 4.97
C LEU A 32 -4.48 -19.97 4.16
N ALA A 33 -4.88 -19.61 2.93
CA ALA A 33 -4.16 -18.66 2.10
C ALA A 33 -4.10 -17.28 2.76
N LEU A 34 -5.21 -16.83 3.38
CA LEU A 34 -5.26 -15.56 4.10
C LEU A 34 -4.35 -15.57 5.33
N ASN A 35 -4.33 -16.66 6.10
CA ASN A 35 -3.44 -16.79 7.26
C ASN A 35 -1.97 -16.83 6.85
N LEU A 36 -1.62 -17.54 5.77
CA LEU A 36 -0.26 -17.56 5.23
C LEU A 36 0.15 -16.17 4.70
N PHE A 37 -0.75 -15.46 4.05
CA PHE A 37 -0.52 -14.10 3.58
C PHE A 37 -0.27 -13.14 4.75
N LEU A 38 -1.10 -13.18 5.79
CA LEU A 38 -0.94 -12.37 6.99
C LEU A 38 0.35 -12.71 7.75
N GLY A 39 0.68 -14.00 7.87
CA GLY A 39 1.92 -14.48 8.47
C GLY A 39 3.15 -14.01 7.70
N ALA A 40 3.13 -14.06 6.36
CA ALA A 40 4.20 -13.55 5.52
C ALA A 40 4.33 -12.01 5.61
N MET A 41 3.20 -11.29 5.68
CA MET A 41 3.20 -9.84 5.91
C MET A 41 3.86 -9.48 7.25
N LEU A 42 3.51 -10.20 8.31
CA LEU A 42 4.03 -9.97 9.65
C LEU A 42 5.52 -10.36 9.75
N ALA A 43 5.92 -11.49 9.16
CA ALA A 43 7.34 -11.87 9.06
C ALA A 43 8.16 -10.81 8.32
N GLY A 44 7.59 -10.18 7.28
CA GLY A 44 8.21 -9.05 6.58
C GLY A 44 8.31 -7.75 7.40
N THR A 45 7.83 -7.72 8.64
CA THR A 45 8.00 -6.60 9.57
C THR A 45 9.01 -6.87 10.69
N ILE A 46 9.31 -8.14 10.99
CA ILE A 46 10.26 -8.54 12.04
C ILE A 46 11.68 -8.41 11.46
N GLY A 47 12.48 -7.50 12.03
CA GLY A 47 13.86 -7.25 11.60
C GLY A 47 14.06 -6.05 10.67
N LYS A 48 13.03 -5.22 10.47
CA LYS A 48 13.23 -3.91 9.83
C LYS A 48 14.10 -3.05 10.76
N PRO A 49 15.26 -2.52 10.27
CA PRO A 49 16.03 -1.55 11.04
C PRO A 49 15.12 -0.38 11.43
N ALA A 50 15.44 0.26 12.56
CA ALA A 50 14.69 1.40 13.06
C ALA A 50 14.40 2.37 11.89
N PRO A 51 13.13 2.81 11.71
CA PRO A 51 12.79 3.67 10.60
C PRO A 51 13.72 4.89 10.66
N PRO A 52 14.37 5.26 9.53
CA PRO A 52 15.21 6.44 9.50
C PRO A 52 14.44 7.65 10.03
N PRO A 53 15.12 8.64 10.64
CA PRO A 53 14.46 9.83 11.17
C PRO A 53 13.56 10.43 10.09
N TYR A 54 12.32 10.77 10.49
CA TYR A 54 11.31 11.27 9.58
C TYR A 54 11.85 12.50 8.84
N ARG A 55 12.08 12.35 7.54
CA ARG A 55 12.36 13.46 6.62
C ARG A 55 11.08 13.72 5.82
N PRO A 56 10.54 14.95 5.85
CA PRO A 56 9.36 15.28 5.08
C PRO A 56 9.64 15.09 3.58
N MET A 57 8.58 14.80 2.83
CA MET A 57 8.59 14.98 1.38
C MET A 57 8.57 16.49 1.13
N PRO A 58 9.35 17.05 0.19
CA PRO A 58 10.07 16.38 -0.88
C PRO A 58 11.53 16.04 -0.55
N ASP A 59 12.05 16.44 0.60
CA ASP A 59 13.49 16.38 0.92
C ASP A 59 14.05 14.95 0.81
N ARG A 60 13.33 13.94 1.37
CA ARG A 60 13.73 12.53 1.23
C ARG A 60 13.81 12.07 -0.22
N PHE A 61 12.86 12.50 -1.05
CA PHE A 61 12.81 12.12 -2.46
C PHE A 61 13.97 12.77 -3.21
N VAL A 62 14.16 14.07 -3.04
CA VAL A 62 15.20 14.84 -3.72
C VAL A 62 16.58 14.33 -3.34
N GLU A 63 16.84 14.04 -2.07
CA GLU A 63 18.12 13.47 -1.63
C GLU A 63 18.41 12.09 -2.25
N HIS A 64 17.40 11.20 -2.29
CA HIS A 64 17.56 9.88 -2.87
C HIS A 64 17.85 9.94 -4.37
N MET A 65 17.13 10.79 -5.10
CA MET A 65 17.34 10.98 -6.54
C MET A 65 18.66 11.70 -6.83
N ALA A 66 19.00 12.72 -6.03
CA ALA A 66 20.24 13.47 -6.15
C ALA A 66 21.49 12.59 -5.96
N ALA A 67 21.43 11.56 -5.11
CA ALA A 67 22.55 10.65 -4.89
C ALA A 67 22.99 9.89 -6.16
N GLY A 68 22.08 9.73 -7.14
CA GLY A 68 22.37 9.08 -8.42
C GLY A 68 22.69 10.04 -9.57
N LEU A 69 22.66 11.36 -9.33
CA LEU A 69 22.83 12.41 -10.33
C LEU A 69 24.20 13.09 -10.21
N SER A 70 24.58 13.83 -11.27
CA SER A 70 25.70 14.77 -11.17
C SER A 70 25.37 15.92 -10.22
N ASP A 71 26.36 16.60 -9.64
CA ASP A 71 26.12 17.72 -8.73
C ASP A 71 25.29 18.85 -9.37
N ALA A 72 25.52 19.12 -10.65
CA ALA A 72 24.78 20.12 -11.42
C ALA A 72 23.30 19.71 -11.62
N ASP A 73 23.04 18.45 -11.98
CA ASP A 73 21.68 17.93 -12.16
C ASP A 73 20.94 17.84 -10.80
N ALA A 74 21.64 17.44 -9.74
CA ALA A 74 21.10 17.41 -8.39
C ALA A 74 20.74 18.81 -7.88
N ALA A 75 21.53 19.84 -8.18
CA ALA A 75 21.21 21.22 -7.86
C ALA A 75 19.97 21.72 -8.60
N ARG A 76 19.81 21.37 -9.89
CA ARG A 76 18.60 21.69 -10.68
C ARG A 76 17.36 21.02 -10.11
N LEU A 77 17.46 19.75 -9.73
CA LEU A 77 16.37 19.03 -9.09
C LEU A 77 15.98 19.69 -7.76
N ARG A 78 16.94 20.00 -6.89
CA ARG A 78 16.67 20.71 -5.63
C ARG A 78 15.97 22.05 -5.85
N ALA A 79 16.48 22.86 -6.79
CA ALA A 79 15.94 24.18 -7.08
C ALA A 79 14.47 24.14 -7.55
N ALA A 80 14.06 23.09 -8.27
CA ALA A 80 12.68 22.94 -8.72
C ALA A 80 11.71 22.53 -7.61
N PHE A 81 12.18 21.75 -6.63
CA PHE A 81 11.37 21.31 -5.50
C PHE A 81 11.30 22.35 -4.37
N GLU A 82 12.32 23.22 -4.22
CA GLU A 82 12.38 24.25 -3.19
C GLU A 82 11.12 25.14 -3.08
N PRO A 83 10.60 25.75 -4.17
CA PRO A 83 9.40 26.58 -4.08
C PRO A 83 8.13 25.79 -3.76
N LEU A 84 8.13 24.47 -3.98
CA LEU A 84 6.99 23.60 -3.73
C LEU A 84 7.00 22.98 -2.33
N ARG A 85 8.08 23.17 -1.55
CA ARG A 85 8.21 22.59 -0.19
C ARG A 85 7.00 22.87 0.71
N PRO A 86 6.47 24.11 0.81
CA PRO A 86 5.31 24.37 1.66
C PRO A 86 4.06 23.59 1.23
N ARG A 87 3.89 23.37 -0.08
CA ARG A 87 2.77 22.60 -0.62
C ARG A 87 2.91 21.11 -0.33
N TYR A 88 4.12 20.57 -0.44
CA TYR A 88 4.40 19.19 -0.07
C TYR A 88 4.24 18.95 1.44
N ASP A 89 4.66 19.90 2.27
CA ASP A 89 4.50 19.81 3.73
C ASP A 89 3.03 19.77 4.12
N ALA A 90 2.20 20.65 3.53
CA ALA A 90 0.75 20.65 3.72
C ALA A 90 0.12 19.31 3.31
N LEU A 91 0.39 18.82 2.10
CA LEU A 91 -0.15 17.53 1.64
C LEU A 91 0.34 16.35 2.49
N SER A 92 1.60 16.38 2.94
CA SER A 92 2.17 15.36 3.82
C SER A 92 1.55 15.40 5.22
N GLN A 93 1.16 16.58 5.70
CA GLN A 93 0.40 16.73 6.93
C GLN A 93 -1.02 16.19 6.77
N ASP A 94 -1.74 16.57 5.72
CA ASP A 94 -3.11 16.11 5.43
C ASP A 94 -3.20 14.58 5.31
N TYR A 95 -2.19 13.97 4.67
CA TYR A 95 -2.09 12.52 4.56
C TYR A 95 -1.85 11.86 5.93
N ARG A 96 -0.99 12.45 6.78
CA ARG A 96 -0.75 11.95 8.14
C ARG A 96 -2.00 12.04 9.00
N GLU A 97 -2.73 13.15 8.92
CA GLU A 97 -4.00 13.34 9.63
C GLU A 97 -5.05 12.32 9.17
N GLY A 98 -5.17 12.08 7.85
CA GLY A 98 -6.03 11.01 7.32
C GLY A 98 -5.63 9.62 7.84
N GLY A 99 -4.33 9.34 7.94
CA GLY A 99 -3.83 8.10 8.54
C GLY A 99 -4.15 7.95 10.04
N GLN A 100 -4.13 9.05 10.80
CA GLN A 100 -4.55 9.06 12.20
C GLN A 100 -6.05 8.84 12.33
N GLN A 101 -6.86 9.43 11.45
CA GLN A 101 -8.30 9.21 11.42
C GLN A 101 -8.65 7.73 11.16
N VAL A 102 -8.00 7.11 10.17
CA VAL A 102 -8.16 5.66 9.90
C VAL A 102 -7.81 4.82 11.13
N ARG A 103 -6.72 5.14 11.83
CA ARG A 103 -6.34 4.45 13.07
C ARG A 103 -7.37 4.64 14.18
N GLY A 104 -7.91 5.85 14.34
CA GLY A 104 -8.96 6.14 15.32
C GLY A 104 -10.23 5.34 15.06
N LEU A 105 -10.67 5.26 13.81
CA LEU A 105 -11.86 4.48 13.41
C LEU A 105 -11.68 2.97 13.62
N LEU A 106 -10.48 2.45 13.43
CA LEU A 106 -10.16 1.04 13.71
C LEU A 106 -10.15 0.70 15.21
N GLN A 107 -9.92 1.69 16.07
CA GLN A 107 -9.92 1.53 17.53
C GLN A 107 -11.29 1.75 18.17
N ALA A 108 -12.28 2.23 17.40
CA ALA A 108 -13.64 2.43 17.89
C ALA A 108 -14.38 1.09 18.05
N GLU A 109 -15.17 0.97 19.12
CA GLU A 109 -16.08 -0.15 19.33
C GLU A 109 -17.52 0.36 19.44
N PRO A 110 -18.44 -0.04 18.53
CA PRO A 110 -18.22 -0.89 17.35
C PRO A 110 -17.46 -0.16 16.22
N VAL A 111 -16.76 -0.93 15.38
CA VAL A 111 -16.11 -0.39 14.18
C VAL A 111 -17.17 -0.02 13.15
N ASP A 112 -17.17 1.25 12.72
CA ASP A 112 -17.97 1.73 11.60
C ASP A 112 -17.19 1.55 10.29
N PHE A 113 -17.56 0.52 9.53
CA PHE A 113 -16.91 0.18 8.26
C PHE A 113 -17.18 1.21 7.16
N ASP A 114 -18.31 1.92 7.17
CA ASP A 114 -18.62 2.93 6.15
C ASP A 114 -17.72 4.15 6.33
N SER A 115 -17.61 4.64 7.58
CA SER A 115 -16.67 5.70 7.95
C SER A 115 -15.22 5.31 7.68
N LEU A 116 -14.84 4.06 7.97
CA LEU A 116 -13.48 3.55 7.70
C LEU A 116 -13.17 3.53 6.20
N ASN A 117 -14.09 3.03 5.37
CA ASN A 117 -13.92 3.00 3.91
C ASN A 117 -13.79 4.42 3.34
N ALA A 118 -14.60 5.37 3.82
CA ALA A 118 -14.50 6.76 3.43
C ALA A 118 -13.14 7.38 3.80
N ALA A 119 -12.67 7.16 5.03
CA ALA A 119 -11.37 7.66 5.48
C ALA A 119 -10.20 7.06 4.69
N ILE A 120 -10.27 5.77 4.35
CA ILE A 120 -9.26 5.11 3.48
C ILE A 120 -9.28 5.70 2.07
N ALA A 121 -10.47 5.94 1.50
CA ALA A 121 -10.61 6.53 0.17
C ALA A 121 -10.04 7.96 0.12
N ASP A 122 -10.30 8.76 1.15
CA ASP A 122 -9.75 10.11 1.31
C ASP A 122 -8.22 10.10 1.44
N ALA A 123 -7.66 9.23 2.30
CA ALA A 123 -6.21 9.08 2.44
C ALA A 123 -5.54 8.68 1.11
N ARG A 124 -6.18 7.80 0.31
CA ARG A 124 -5.71 7.45 -1.04
C ARG A 124 -5.78 8.64 -2.00
N ALA A 125 -6.82 9.46 -1.92
CA ALA A 125 -6.96 10.66 -2.75
C ALA A 125 -5.85 11.67 -2.45
N LYS A 126 -5.56 11.93 -1.18
CA LYS A 126 -4.44 12.78 -0.74
C LYS A 126 -3.08 12.25 -1.21
N HIS A 127 -2.86 10.95 -1.12
CA HIS A 127 -1.63 10.33 -1.64
C HIS A 127 -1.47 10.50 -3.16
N ARG A 128 -2.57 10.43 -3.93
CA ARG A 128 -2.52 10.71 -5.38
C ARG A 128 -2.10 12.14 -5.69
N GLN A 129 -2.57 13.12 -4.93
CA GLN A 129 -2.17 14.52 -5.13
C GLN A 129 -0.66 14.73 -4.94
N ILE A 130 -0.05 14.05 -3.95
CA ILE A 130 1.40 14.08 -3.75
C ILE A 130 2.13 13.45 -4.93
N ALA A 131 1.63 12.33 -5.45
CA ALA A 131 2.21 11.67 -6.62
C ALA A 131 2.12 12.56 -7.87
N GLU A 132 0.95 13.12 -8.16
CA GLU A 132 0.72 14.03 -9.30
C GLU A 132 1.63 15.27 -9.23
N LEU A 133 1.76 15.88 -8.05
CA LEU A 133 2.66 17.03 -7.87
C LEU A 133 4.12 16.65 -8.15
N THR A 134 4.53 15.45 -7.72
CA THR A 134 5.88 14.94 -7.94
C THR A 134 6.15 14.66 -9.40
N GLU A 135 5.21 14.00 -10.08
CA GLU A 135 5.29 13.74 -11.52
C GLU A 135 5.39 15.05 -12.30
N GLN A 136 4.54 16.03 -12.02
CA GLN A 136 4.57 17.35 -12.66
C GLN A 136 5.91 18.06 -12.43
N THR A 137 6.43 18.03 -11.21
CA THR A 137 7.70 18.67 -10.87
C THR A 137 8.85 17.99 -11.59
N VAL A 138 8.91 16.66 -11.61
CA VAL A 138 9.95 15.92 -12.35
C VAL A 138 9.86 16.20 -13.84
N LEU A 139 8.65 16.18 -14.43
CA LEU A 139 8.43 16.50 -15.83
C LEU A 139 8.89 17.92 -16.19
N SER A 140 8.72 18.89 -15.29
CA SER A 140 9.21 20.26 -15.51
C SER A 140 10.73 20.38 -15.52
N VAL A 141 11.44 19.49 -14.80
CA VAL A 141 12.91 19.51 -14.68
C VAL A 141 13.60 18.70 -15.76
N LEU A 142 12.90 17.71 -16.35
CA LEU A 142 13.45 16.85 -17.40
C LEU A 142 14.18 17.59 -18.54
N PRO A 143 13.68 18.72 -19.09
CA PRO A 143 14.36 19.45 -20.16
C PRO A 143 15.72 20.00 -19.77
N ASP A 144 15.89 20.35 -18.49
CA ASP A 144 17.09 21.01 -17.96
C ASP A 144 18.16 20.01 -17.48
N LEU A 145 17.84 18.73 -17.45
CA LEU A 145 18.75 17.67 -17.03
C LEU A 145 19.60 17.17 -18.18
N SER A 146 20.82 16.77 -17.84
CA SER A 146 21.71 16.10 -18.77
C SER A 146 21.08 14.80 -19.33
N PRO A 147 21.42 14.37 -20.56
CA PRO A 147 20.99 13.06 -21.08
C PRO A 147 21.25 11.87 -20.13
N PRO A 148 22.42 11.72 -19.47
CA PRO A 148 22.61 10.67 -18.47
C PRO A 148 21.77 10.88 -17.21
N GLY A 149 21.54 12.13 -16.78
CA GLY A 149 20.66 12.47 -15.68
C GLY A 149 19.22 12.00 -15.92
N ARG A 150 18.68 12.21 -17.12
CA ARG A 150 17.34 11.70 -17.51
C ARG A 150 17.24 10.18 -17.45
N LEU A 151 18.26 9.45 -17.92
CA LEU A 151 18.27 7.99 -17.87
C LEU A 151 18.27 7.45 -16.43
N ARG A 152 18.90 8.16 -15.50
CA ARG A 152 18.88 7.81 -14.07
C ARG A 152 17.50 8.00 -13.43
N LEU A 153 16.69 8.93 -13.93
CA LEU A 153 15.31 9.12 -13.47
C LEU A 153 14.36 8.01 -13.96
N VAL A 154 14.65 7.39 -15.12
CA VAL A 154 13.85 6.28 -15.70
C VAL A 154 13.99 4.98 -14.89
N GLY A 155 15.02 4.87 -14.04
CA GLY A 155 15.27 3.70 -13.19
C GLY A 155 14.15 3.33 -12.22
N GLY A 156 13.19 4.23 -12.00
CA GLY A 156 11.96 3.96 -11.27
C GLY A 156 12.05 4.20 -9.77
N TRP A 157 11.11 4.98 -9.25
CA TRP A 157 10.91 5.26 -7.83
C TRP A 157 10.30 4.08 -7.03
N GLY A 158 10.21 2.89 -7.64
CA GLY A 158 9.68 1.65 -7.04
C GLY A 158 10.60 0.42 -7.15
N THR A 159 11.75 0.53 -7.82
CA THR A 159 12.72 -0.58 -8.01
C THR A 159 13.97 -0.43 -7.13
N ALA A 160 14.19 0.74 -6.52
CA ALA A 160 15.31 0.97 -5.60
C ALA A 160 15.25 0.09 -4.34
N GLY A 161 14.06 -0.46 -3.99
CA GLY A 161 13.94 -1.50 -2.96
C GLY A 161 14.39 -2.91 -3.41
N MET A 162 14.67 -3.11 -4.70
CA MET A 162 15.20 -4.35 -5.28
C MET A 162 16.69 -4.27 -5.65
N ALA A 163 17.24 -3.07 -5.80
CA ALA A 163 18.65 -2.87 -6.13
C ALA A 163 19.61 -3.10 -4.95
N ASP A 164 19.09 -3.15 -3.71
CA ASP A 164 19.86 -3.38 -2.48
C ASP A 164 19.98 -4.86 -2.07
N ALA A 165 19.68 -5.82 -2.96
CA ALA A 165 20.06 -7.20 -2.72
C ALA A 165 21.59 -7.34 -2.84
N PRO A 166 22.34 -7.61 -1.74
CA PRO A 166 23.76 -7.87 -1.86
C PRO A 166 23.94 -9.15 -2.69
N LYS A 167 24.66 -9.02 -3.81
CA LYS A 167 25.24 -10.19 -4.48
C LYS A 167 26.21 -10.83 -3.48
N LYS A 168 25.82 -12.00 -2.95
CA LYS A 168 26.78 -12.93 -2.34
C LYS A 168 27.68 -13.50 -3.42
#